data_AF-A0A1C4ZYV2-F1
#
_entry.id   AF-A0A1C4ZYV2-F1
#
_cell.length_a   1.000
_cell.length_b   1.000
_cell.length_c   1.000
_cell.angle_alpha   90.00
_cell.angle_beta   90.00
_cell.angle_gamma   90.00
#
_symmetry.space_group_name_H-M   'P 1'
#
loop_
_entity.id
_entity.type
_entity.pdbx_description
1 polymer ?
#
loop_
_entity_poly.entity_id
_entity_poly.type
_entity_poly.pdbx_seq_one_letter_code
_entity_poly.pdbx_strand_id
1 'polypeptide(L)'
;MREDLLDALRQGAEIKLWINGPAVSLAKHYAQLDRIVEGSPALIAALSVNGSVGLARVEHGPWQFIVVLPDHGSPLIARARADR
;
A
#
# COMPACT_ATOMS: atom_id res chain seq x y z
N MET A 1 -9.07 -4.66 -7.53
CA MET A 1 -7.99 -4.24 -6.61
C MET A 1 -7.12 -5.40 -6.13
N ARG A 2 -7.64 -6.36 -5.33
CA ARG A 2 -6.85 -7.52 -4.89
C ARG A 2 -6.42 -8.39 -6.08
N GLU A 3 -7.37 -8.72 -6.96
CA GLU A 3 -7.10 -9.44 -8.22
C GLU A 3 -6.07 -8.67 -9.06
N ASP A 4 -6.26 -7.36 -9.27
CA ASP A 4 -5.35 -6.52 -10.05
C ASP A 4 -3.91 -6.53 -9.50
N LEU A 5 -3.74 -6.51 -8.17
CA LEU A 5 -2.44 -6.64 -7.52
C LEU A 5 -1.85 -8.03 -7.76
N LEU A 6 -2.63 -9.10 -7.60
CA LEU A 6 -2.17 -10.47 -7.83
C LEU A 6 -1.74 -10.67 -9.29
N ASP A 7 -2.52 -10.16 -10.24
CA ASP A 7 -2.20 -10.23 -11.66
C ASP A 7 -0.96 -9.40 -12.01
N ALA A 8 -0.77 -8.24 -11.37
CA ALA A 8 0.46 -7.46 -11.51
C ALA A 8 1.68 -8.24 -10.99
N LEU A 9 1.58 -8.84 -9.80
CA LEU A 9 2.66 -9.66 -9.23
C LEU A 9 3.00 -10.87 -10.12
N ARG A 10 1.98 -11.55 -10.68
CA ARG A 10 2.17 -12.65 -11.65
C ARG A 10 2.86 -12.20 -12.93
N GLN A 11 2.68 -10.94 -13.33
CA GLN A 11 3.32 -10.33 -14.50
C GLN A 11 4.71 -9.74 -14.20
N GLY A 12 5.23 -9.90 -12.98
CA GLY A 12 6.57 -9.44 -12.60
C GLY A 12 6.62 -8.00 -12.10
N ALA A 13 5.54 -7.50 -11.49
CA ALA A 13 5.54 -6.21 -10.80
C ALA A 13 6.69 -6.09 -9.78
N GLU A 14 7.24 -4.89 -9.67
CA GLU A 14 8.39 -4.61 -8.80
C GLU A 14 7.92 -4.22 -7.39
N ILE A 15 8.46 -4.89 -6.36
CA ILE A 15 8.23 -4.50 -4.97
C ILE A 15 9.31 -3.49 -4.55
N LYS A 16 8.98 -2.20 -4.63
CA LYS A 16 9.91 -1.09 -4.29
C LYS A 16 10.17 -0.95 -2.79
N LEU A 17 9.19 -1.35 -1.98
CA LEU A 17 9.24 -1.21 -0.53
C LEU A 17 8.48 -2.35 0.11
N TRP A 18 9.05 -2.93 1.16
CA TRP A 18 8.36 -3.79 2.10
C TRP A 18 8.99 -3.58 3.48
N ILE A 19 8.26 -2.89 4.37
CA ILE A 19 8.72 -2.58 5.72
C ILE A 19 7.60 -2.80 6.73
N ASN A 20 7.99 -3.14 7.97
CA ASN A 20 7.08 -3.20 9.11
C ASN A 20 7.47 -2.11 10.10
N GLY A 21 6.49 -1.47 10.72
CA GLY A 21 6.75 -0.46 11.74
C GLY A 21 5.51 0.31 12.17
N PRO A 22 5.67 1.34 13.03
CA PRO A 22 4.56 2.11 13.56
C PRO A 22 3.72 2.76 12.44
N ALA A 23 2.42 2.50 12.42
CA ALA A 23 1.51 2.90 11.35
C ALA A 23 1.58 4.40 11.05
N VAL A 24 1.58 5.24 12.08
CA VAL A 24 1.70 6.70 11.95
C VAL A 24 3.02 7.14 11.30
N SER A 25 4.12 6.45 11.62
CA SER A 25 5.43 6.73 11.00
C SER A 25 5.44 6.31 9.53
N LEU A 26 4.85 5.15 9.22
CA LEU A 26 4.72 4.66 7.86
C LEU A 26 3.83 5.57 7.00
N ALA A 27 2.73 6.04 7.55
CA ALA A 27 1.81 6.99 6.93
C ALA A 27 2.53 8.28 6.52
N LYS A 28 3.32 8.83 7.43
CA LYS A 28 4.01 10.12 7.27
C LYS A 28 5.13 10.06 6.24
N HIS A 29 5.88 8.96 6.18
CA HIS A 29 7.13 8.90 5.42
C HIS A 29 7.05 8.10 4.12
N TYR A 30 6.13 7.14 4.03
CA TYR A 30 6.19 6.13 2.97
C TYR A 30 4.87 5.91 2.22
N ALA A 31 3.72 6.19 2.84
CA ALA A 31 2.42 5.85 2.26
C ALA A 31 1.96 6.75 1.11
N GLN A 32 2.51 7.97 0.98
CA GLN A 32 2.18 8.93 -0.09
C GLN A 32 0.67 9.07 -0.35
N LEU A 33 -0.09 9.30 0.74
CA LEU A 33 -1.55 9.22 0.75
C LEU A 33 -2.22 10.20 -0.24
N ASP A 34 -1.56 11.32 -0.51
CA ASP A 34 -1.98 12.36 -1.45
C ASP A 34 -2.03 11.89 -2.91
N ARG A 35 -1.36 10.78 -3.25
CA ARG A 35 -1.29 10.24 -4.61
C ARG A 35 -2.29 9.12 -4.88
N ILE A 36 -3.02 8.69 -3.86
CA ILE A 36 -3.97 7.59 -3.97
C ILE A 36 -5.20 8.05 -4.75
N VAL A 37 -5.50 7.34 -5.83
CA VAL A 37 -6.66 7.58 -6.70
C VAL A 37 -7.82 6.61 -6.44
N GLU A 38 -7.57 5.47 -5.79
CA GLU A 38 -8.60 4.47 -5.45
C GLU A 38 -8.27 3.76 -4.12
N GLY A 39 -9.26 3.56 -3.25
CA GLY A 39 -9.13 2.78 -2.01
C GLY A 39 -8.61 3.53 -0.78
N SER A 40 -8.51 4.87 -0.83
CA SER A 40 -7.88 5.70 0.23
C SER A 40 -8.52 5.61 1.63
N PRO A 41 -9.86 5.64 1.82
CA PRO A 41 -10.45 5.78 3.16
C PRO A 41 -10.09 4.67 4.13
N ALA A 42 -10.17 3.40 3.68
CA ALA A 42 -9.84 2.25 4.53
C ALA A 42 -8.34 2.17 4.83
N LEU A 43 -7.50 2.54 3.86
CA LEU A 43 -6.05 2.56 4.03
C LEU A 43 -5.61 3.65 5.03
N ILE A 44 -6.21 4.85 4.94
CA ILE A 44 -5.98 5.96 5.88
C ILE A 44 -6.37 5.54 7.31
N ALA A 45 -7.51 4.86 7.47
CA ALA A 45 -7.95 4.36 8.77
C ALA A 45 -6.94 3.38 9.38
N ALA A 46 -6.44 2.43 8.58
CA ALA A 46 -5.43 1.46 9.03
C ALA A 46 -4.06 2.08 9.33
N LEU A 47 -3.74 3.21 8.71
CA LEU A 47 -2.51 3.96 8.99
C LEU A 47 -2.64 4.94 10.17
N SER A 48 -3.86 5.13 10.68
CA SER A 48 -4.14 5.99 11.84
C SER A 48 -4.19 5.22 13.17
N VAL A 49 -4.00 3.90 13.15
CA VAL A 49 -4.03 3.07 14.35
C VAL A 49 -2.76 3.26 15.19
N ASN A 50 -2.90 3.14 16.51
CA ASN A 50 -1.74 3.10 17.40
C ASN A 50 -1.20 1.66 17.46
N GLY A 51 -0.33 1.31 16.50
CA GLY A 51 0.20 -0.04 16.36
C GLY A 51 1.22 -0.16 15.23
N SER A 52 1.81 -1.35 15.10
CA SER A 52 2.68 -1.69 13.97
C SER A 52 1.85 -2.26 12.83
N VAL A 53 2.23 -1.94 11.59
CA VAL A 53 1.66 -2.55 10.39
C VAL A 53 2.78 -2.83 9.38
N GLY A 54 2.56 -3.78 8.50
CA GLY A 54 3.32 -3.92 7.28
C GLY A 54 2.85 -2.94 6.22
N LEU A 55 3.80 -2.33 5.50
CA LEU A 55 3.55 -1.49 4.34
C LEU A 55 4.38 -2.01 3.18
N ALA A 56 3.71 -2.28 2.06
CA ALA A 56 4.37 -2.60 0.80
C ALA A 56 3.94 -1.65 -0.32
N ARG A 57 4.89 -1.33 -1.20
CA ARG A 57 4.65 -0.60 -2.44
C ARG A 57 5.04 -1.48 -3.62
N VAL A 58 4.07 -1.72 -4.49
CA VAL A 58 4.24 -2.57 -5.68
C VAL A 58 3.96 -1.73 -6.92
N GLU A 59 4.88 -1.72 -7.87
CA GLU A 59 4.79 -0.92 -9.10
C GLU A 59 4.63 -1.82 -10.32
N HIS A 60 3.68 -1.48 -11.19
CA HIS A 60 3.46 -2.17 -12.45
C HIS A 60 2.92 -1.20 -13.50
N GLY A 61 3.74 -0.91 -14.51
CA GLY A 61 3.40 0.04 -15.57
C GLY A 61 3.07 1.42 -14.99
N PRO A 62 1.92 2.04 -15.36
CA PRO A 62 1.54 3.37 -14.87
C PRO A 62 0.95 3.37 -13.46
N TRP A 63 0.88 2.20 -12.80
CA TRP A 63 0.18 2.00 -11.55
C TRP A 63 1.12 1.62 -10.42
N GLN A 64 0.77 2.10 -9.23
CA GLN A 64 1.37 1.73 -7.97
C GLN A 64 0.27 1.22 -7.04
N PHE A 65 0.51 0.09 -6.40
CA PHE A 65 -0.32 -0.44 -5.33
C PHE A 65 0.35 -0.15 -3.98
N ILE A 66 -0.43 0.41 -3.06
CA ILE A 66 -0.04 0.59 -1.66
C ILE A 66 -0.80 -0.47 -0.87
N VAL A 67 -0.07 -1.36 -0.21
CA VAL A 67 -0.63 -2.46 0.57
C VAL A 67 -0.30 -2.25 2.04
N VAL A 68 -1.32 -2.16 2.88
CA VAL A 68 -1.18 -2.18 4.33
C VAL A 68 -1.59 -3.56 4.83
N LEU A 69 -0.66 -4.23 5.51
CA LEU A 69 -0.86 -5.51 6.17
C LEU A 69 -0.96 -5.27 7.69
N PRO A 70 -2.16 -5.22 8.26
CA PRO A 70 -2.31 -5.20 9.71
C PRO A 70 -1.85 -6.53 10.33
N ASP A 71 -1.45 -6.51 11.60
CA ASP A 71 -1.06 -7.72 12.34
C ASP A 71 -2.19 -8.77 12.38
N HIS A 72 -3.44 -8.32 12.33
CA HIS A 72 -4.63 -9.15 12.27
C HIS A 72 -5.61 -8.62 11.21
N GLY A 73 -6.24 -9.54 10.48
CA GLY A 73 -7.27 -9.22 9.49
C GLY A 73 -6.77 -9.29 8.06
N SER A 74 -7.55 -8.69 7.15
CA SER A 74 -7.25 -8.71 5.72
C SER A 74 -6.34 -7.56 5.30
N PRO A 75 -5.44 -7.78 4.33
CA PRO A 75 -4.68 -6.70 3.70
C PRO A 75 -5.60 -5.67 3.07
N LEU A 76 -5.24 -4.41 3.24
CA LEU A 76 -5.89 -3.27 2.62
C LEU A 76 -5.04 -2.79 1.46
N ILE A 77 -5.67 -2.57 0.30
CA ILE A 77 -4.97 -2.26 -0.94
C ILE A 77 -5.58 -0.99 -1.51
N ALA A 78 -4.72 -0.03 -1.81
CA ALA A 78 -5.05 1.19 -2.52
C ALA A 78 -4.20 1.32 -3.79
N ARG A 79 -4.64 2.16 -4.72
CA ARG A 79 -3.95 2.40 -5.99
C ARG A 79 -3.60 3.87 -6.15
N ALA A 80 -2.40 4.11 -6.62
CA ALA A 80 -1.87 5.42 -7.01
C ALA A 80 -1.31 5.35 -8.44
N ARG A 81 -1.03 6.52 -9.02
CA ARG A 81 -0.19 6.61 -10.22
C ARG A 81 1.27 6.40 -9.81
N ALA A 82 1.99 5.59 -10.58
CA ALA A 82 3.44 5.47 -10.41
C ALA A 82 4.12 6.77 -10.82
N ASP A 83 5.14 7.19 -10.08
CA ASP A 83 6.04 8.26 -10.53
C ASP A 83 6.82 7.72 -11.74
N ARG A 84 6.78 8.47 -12.84
CA ARG A 84 7.49 8.13 -14.08
C ARG A 84 8.96 8.47 -14.01
#